data_AF-A0AAQ4EPN9-F1
#
_entry.id   AF-A0AAQ4EPN9-F1
#
_cell.length_a   1.000
_cell.length_b   1.000
_cell.length_c   1.000
_cell.angle_alpha   90.00
_cell.angle_beta   90.00
_cell.angle_gamma   90.00
#
_symmetry.space_group_name_H-M   'P 1'
#
loop_
_entity.id
_entity.type
_entity.pdbx_description
1 polymer ?
#
loop_
_entity_poly.entity_id
_entity_poly.type
_entity_poly.pdbx_seq_one_letter_code
_entity_poly.pdbx_strand_id
1 'polypeptide(L)'
;RCAEDALDKVPLIVADVADEASLLAMAKRTRLVLNTVGPYRFFGRQVVKACVDSGTHHIDISGEPQYLEQMRVDFHDEASEKGVVILSACGFDSIPAEMCLSYMRQHFHGVCVLRTFSEAWAEKTGIVLQRDNCVVYTLPGLRVGNVRARKICGRGAIHRAIKDGEMGVEDREVGFLGASMASAA
;
A
#
# COMPACT_ATOMS: atom_id res chain seq x y z
N ARG A 1 -22.03 5.22 11.78
CA ARG A 1 -21.61 6.61 11.49
C ARG A 1 -20.67 6.99 12.61
N CYS A 2 -19.40 7.30 12.34
CA CYS A 2 -18.54 7.87 13.37
C CYS A 2 -19.09 9.26 13.70
N ALA A 3 -19.33 9.55 14.98
CA ALA A 3 -19.78 10.87 15.40
C ALA A 3 -18.67 11.88 15.07
N GLU A 4 -19.01 12.99 14.41
CA GLU A 4 -18.04 13.99 13.92
C GLU A 4 -17.22 14.58 15.08
N ASP A 5 -17.78 14.66 16.29
CA ASP A 5 -17.13 15.19 17.50
C ASP A 5 -16.20 14.18 18.22
N ALA A 6 -16.06 12.96 17.69
CA ALA A 6 -15.26 11.92 18.34
C ALA A 6 -13.74 12.20 18.25
N LEU A 7 -13.31 12.97 17.25
CA LEU A 7 -11.90 13.28 17.01
C LEU A 7 -11.35 14.30 18.02
N ASP A 8 -12.16 15.25 18.48
CA ASP A 8 -11.76 16.30 19.44
C ASP A 8 -11.35 15.73 20.80
N LYS A 9 -11.77 14.50 21.10
CA LYS A 9 -11.47 13.79 22.35
C LYS A 9 -10.23 12.91 22.24
N VAL A 10 -9.64 12.77 21.05
CA VAL A 10 -8.43 11.98 20.84
C VAL A 10 -7.22 12.80 21.26
N PRO A 11 -6.42 12.35 22.26
CA PRO A 11 -5.24 13.08 22.68
C PRO A 11 -4.22 13.21 21.54
N LEU A 12 -3.73 14.43 21.32
CA LEU A 12 -2.66 14.68 20.36
C LEU A 12 -1.30 14.43 21.01
N ILE A 13 -0.43 13.72 20.31
CA ILE A 13 0.98 13.53 20.67
C ILE A 13 1.82 14.08 19.53
N VAL A 14 2.73 14.98 19.84
CA VAL A 14 3.71 15.48 18.86
C VAL A 14 4.96 14.61 18.97
N ALA A 15 5.36 14.02 17.85
CA ALA A 15 6.61 13.28 17.71
C ALA A 15 7.24 13.68 16.38
N ASP A 16 8.50 14.09 16.43
CA ASP A 16 9.27 14.51 15.26
C ASP A 16 10.14 13.34 14.80
N VAL A 17 10.03 12.96 13.53
CA VAL A 17 10.82 11.87 12.94
C VAL A 17 12.32 12.18 12.90
N ALA A 18 12.70 13.46 13.00
CA ALA A 18 14.09 13.89 13.12
C ALA A 18 14.64 13.84 14.55
N ASP A 19 13.79 13.62 15.56
CA ASP A 19 14.16 13.54 16.98
C ASP A 19 13.85 12.16 17.55
N GLU A 20 14.90 11.34 17.70
CA GLU A 20 14.82 9.99 18.25
C GLU A 20 14.22 9.94 19.66
N ALA A 21 14.50 10.94 20.51
CA ALA A 21 13.98 10.97 21.87
C ALA A 21 12.47 11.20 21.87
N SER A 22 11.98 12.04 20.95
CA SER A 22 10.54 12.29 20.77
C SER A 22 9.79 11.02 20.32
N LEU A 23 10.36 10.27 19.36
CA LEU A 23 9.79 9.01 18.88
C LEU A 23 9.79 7.95 19.97
N LEU A 24 10.87 7.82 20.72
CA LEU A 24 10.96 6.85 21.82
C LEU A 24 9.95 7.19 22.94
N ALA A 25 9.79 8.47 23.27
CA ALA A 25 8.80 8.92 24.24
C ALA A 25 7.37 8.62 23.79
N MET A 26 7.07 8.80 22.49
CA MET A 26 5.78 8.40 21.92
C MET A 26 5.58 6.89 21.97
N ALA A 27 6.57 6.11 21.51
CA ALA A 27 6.47 4.66 21.40
C ALA A 27 6.25 4.00 22.78
N LYS A 28 6.97 4.44 23.82
CA LYS A 28 6.80 3.97 25.21
C LYS A 28 5.39 4.14 25.78
N ARG A 29 4.57 5.04 25.21
CA ARG A 29 3.20 5.31 25.68
C ARG A 29 2.16 4.39 25.06
N THR A 30 2.54 3.54 24.11
CA THR A 30 1.62 2.66 23.39
C THR A 30 2.17 1.25 23.25
N ARG A 31 1.26 0.31 23.01
CA ARG A 31 1.59 -1.09 22.69
C ARG A 31 1.77 -1.30 21.19
N LEU A 32 1.20 -0.42 20.37
CA LEU A 32 1.20 -0.49 18.91
C LEU A 32 1.24 0.91 18.30
N VAL A 33 2.08 1.08 17.30
CA VAL A 33 2.11 2.25 16.41
C VAL A 33 1.57 1.84 15.04
N LEU A 34 0.55 2.57 14.56
CA LEU A 34 0.02 2.45 13.20
C LEU A 34 0.61 3.58 12.35
N ASN A 35 1.67 3.28 11.62
CA ASN A 35 2.37 4.26 10.79
C ASN A 35 1.76 4.33 9.38
N THR A 36 0.91 5.32 9.17
CA THR A 36 0.12 5.49 7.94
C THR A 36 0.69 6.55 6.99
N VAL A 37 1.86 7.11 7.29
CA VAL A 37 2.44 8.23 6.54
C VAL A 37 3.89 7.92 6.16
N GLY A 38 4.12 7.82 4.86
CA GLY A 38 5.46 7.78 4.27
C GLY A 38 5.97 9.17 3.89
N PRO A 39 7.08 9.26 3.12
CA PRO A 39 7.81 8.17 2.46
C PRO A 39 8.65 7.31 3.43
N TYR A 40 8.42 6.00 3.44
CA TYR A 40 8.97 5.09 4.46
C TYR A 40 10.48 4.89 4.31
N ARG A 41 10.98 4.92 3.07
CA ARG A 41 12.41 4.84 2.79
C ARG A 41 13.24 5.89 3.53
N PHE A 42 12.68 7.09 3.76
CA PHE A 42 13.41 8.19 4.38
C PHE A 42 13.12 8.31 5.88
N PHE A 43 11.89 8.05 6.30
CA PHE A 43 11.43 8.34 7.67
C PHE A 43 10.95 7.12 8.46
N GLY A 44 10.68 5.99 7.80
CA GLY A 44 10.11 4.81 8.45
C GLY A 44 11.09 4.15 9.43
N ARG A 45 12.39 4.16 9.09
CA ARG A 45 13.43 3.49 9.90
C ARG A 45 13.50 4.00 11.33
N GLN A 46 13.41 5.31 11.55
CA GLN A 46 13.51 5.89 12.89
C GLN A 46 12.32 5.46 13.76
N VAL A 47 11.13 5.37 13.14
CA VAL A 47 9.90 4.94 13.82
C VAL A 47 9.99 3.47 14.23
N VAL A 48 10.43 2.59 13.31
CA VAL A 48 10.64 1.16 13.62
C VAL A 48 11.66 0.99 14.73
N LYS A 49 12.81 1.68 14.65
CA LYS A 49 13.84 1.65 15.69
C LYS A 49 13.26 2.03 17.05
N ALA A 50 12.55 3.15 17.14
CA ALA A 50 11.95 3.60 18.40
C ALA A 50 10.97 2.57 18.98
N CYS A 51 10.19 1.90 18.12
CA CYS A 51 9.26 0.86 18.52
C CYS A 51 9.98 -0.39 19.06
N VAL A 52 11.04 -0.85 18.39
CA VAL A 52 11.87 -1.98 18.86
C VAL A 52 12.57 -1.63 20.17
N ASP A 53 13.12 -0.42 20.28
CA ASP A 53 13.77 0.08 21.50
C ASP A 53 12.81 0.12 22.69
N SER A 54 11.55 0.48 22.47
CA SER A 54 10.54 0.59 23.54
C SER A 54 9.74 -0.69 23.82
N GLY A 55 9.92 -1.76 23.03
CA GLY A 55 9.09 -2.97 23.17
C GLY A 55 7.67 -2.80 22.58
N THR A 56 7.48 -1.85 21.67
CA THR A 56 6.20 -1.48 21.08
C THR A 56 6.06 -2.09 19.70
N HIS A 57 4.90 -2.64 19.36
CA HIS A 57 4.65 -3.19 18.03
C HIS A 57 4.52 -2.09 16.98
N HIS A 58 4.88 -2.40 15.74
CA HIS A 58 4.81 -1.48 14.61
C HIS A 58 4.04 -2.10 13.45
N ILE A 59 3.09 -1.36 12.90
CA ILE A 59 2.39 -1.69 11.66
C ILE A 59 2.46 -0.51 10.70
N ASP A 60 2.73 -0.77 9.43
CA ASP A 60 2.70 0.26 8.39
C ASP A 60 1.98 -0.21 7.11
N ILE A 61 1.70 0.75 6.22
CA ILE A 61 1.13 0.52 4.89
C ILE A 61 2.17 0.69 3.77
N SER A 62 3.45 0.46 4.09
CA SER A 62 4.55 0.69 3.14
C SER A 62 4.47 -0.23 1.91
N GLY A 63 5.02 0.25 0.79
CA GLY A 63 5.08 -0.50 -0.48
C GLY A 63 6.47 -0.55 -1.08
N GLU A 64 7.45 0.10 -0.45
CA GLU A 64 8.81 0.26 -0.97
C GLU A 64 9.67 -0.99 -0.66
N PRO A 65 10.05 -1.80 -1.66
CA PRO A 65 10.71 -3.09 -1.41
C PRO A 65 12.04 -2.97 -0.66
N GLN A 66 12.81 -1.92 -0.95
CA GLN A 66 14.09 -1.69 -0.27
C GLN A 66 13.89 -1.40 1.22
N TYR A 67 12.85 -0.67 1.59
CA TYR A 67 12.53 -0.38 2.98
C TYR A 67 12.11 -1.66 3.71
N LEU A 68 11.21 -2.46 3.11
CA LEU A 68 10.74 -3.73 3.66
C LEU A 68 11.91 -4.67 3.99
N GLU A 69 12.79 -4.89 3.03
CA GLU A 69 13.97 -5.75 3.22
C GLU A 69 14.94 -5.17 4.25
N GLN A 70 15.15 -3.85 4.24
CA GLN A 70 16.04 -3.20 5.18
C GLN A 70 15.53 -3.30 6.62
N MET A 71 14.23 -3.11 6.88
CA MET A 71 13.68 -3.26 8.23
C MET A 71 13.82 -4.69 8.75
N ARG A 72 13.62 -5.68 7.86
CA ARG A 72 13.84 -7.08 8.19
C ARG A 72 15.31 -7.35 8.56
N VAL A 73 16.25 -6.90 7.73
CA VAL A 73 17.69 -7.12 7.97
C VAL A 73 18.17 -6.40 9.24
N ASP A 74 17.74 -5.15 9.45
CA ASP A 74 18.25 -4.32 10.53
C ASP A 74 17.66 -4.69 11.91
N PHE A 75 16.40 -5.16 11.97
CA PHE A 75 15.67 -5.26 13.23
C PHE A 75 15.08 -6.64 13.56
N HIS A 76 15.18 -7.65 12.69
CA HIS A 76 14.54 -8.96 12.93
C HIS A 76 15.00 -9.61 14.25
N ASP A 77 16.32 -9.70 14.46
CA ASP A 77 16.87 -10.40 15.62
C ASP A 77 16.48 -9.69 16.93
N GLU A 78 16.68 -8.38 17.00
CA GLU A 78 16.35 -7.57 18.18
C GLU A 78 14.84 -7.56 18.48
N ALA A 79 14.00 -7.43 17.45
CA ALA A 79 12.56 -7.48 17.60
C ALA A 79 12.11 -8.87 18.09
N SER A 80 12.71 -9.94 17.58
CA SER A 80 12.42 -11.32 18.01
C SER A 80 12.80 -11.54 19.48
N GLU A 81 13.99 -11.10 19.90
CA GLU A 81 14.46 -11.19 21.29
C GLU A 81 13.53 -10.45 22.26
N LYS A 82 13.02 -9.28 21.84
CA LYS A 82 12.11 -8.45 22.64
C LYS A 82 10.64 -8.84 22.52
N GLY A 83 10.29 -9.80 21.65
CA GLY A 83 8.90 -10.17 21.37
C GLY A 83 8.08 -9.07 20.69
N VAL A 84 8.74 -8.19 19.93
CA VAL A 84 8.13 -7.09 19.19
C VAL A 84 7.76 -7.54 17.78
N VAL A 85 6.51 -7.31 17.37
CA VAL A 85 6.05 -7.51 16.00
C VAL A 85 6.26 -6.24 15.18
N ILE A 86 6.94 -6.39 14.04
CA ILE A 86 7.00 -5.40 12.96
C ILE A 86 6.29 -6.02 11.77
N LEU A 87 5.19 -5.41 11.35
CA LEU A 87 4.40 -5.88 10.21
C LEU A 87 4.22 -4.75 9.21
N SER A 88 4.83 -4.91 8.04
CA SER A 88 4.78 -3.92 6.98
C SER A 88 3.85 -4.35 5.85
N ALA A 89 3.54 -3.41 4.97
CA ALA A 89 2.67 -3.61 3.82
C ALA A 89 1.23 -4.02 4.18
N CYS A 90 0.67 -3.53 5.29
CA CYS A 90 -0.73 -3.73 5.70
C CYS A 90 -1.71 -2.81 4.94
N GLY A 91 -1.49 -2.65 3.64
CA GLY A 91 -2.27 -1.79 2.76
C GLY A 91 -3.37 -2.54 2.00
N PHE A 92 -4.08 -1.78 1.18
CA PHE A 92 -5.15 -2.28 0.32
C PHE A 92 -4.68 -3.35 -0.67
N ASP A 93 -3.46 -3.25 -1.19
CA ASP A 93 -2.95 -4.18 -2.20
C ASP A 93 -2.54 -5.54 -1.60
N SER A 94 -2.01 -5.55 -0.38
CA SER A 94 -1.44 -6.75 0.23
C SER A 94 -2.47 -7.56 1.02
N ILE A 95 -3.33 -6.90 1.81
CA ILE A 95 -4.25 -7.60 2.73
C ILE A 95 -5.18 -8.59 1.98
N PRO A 96 -5.85 -8.22 0.88
CA PRO A 96 -6.69 -9.14 0.13
C PRO A 96 -5.89 -10.35 -0.40
N ALA A 97 -4.67 -10.10 -0.87
CA ALA A 97 -3.79 -11.16 -1.37
C ALA A 97 -3.39 -12.14 -0.25
N GLU A 98 -2.99 -11.62 0.92
CA GLU A 98 -2.64 -12.44 2.09
C GLU A 98 -3.82 -13.25 2.62
N MET A 99 -5.01 -12.66 2.67
CA MET A 99 -6.23 -13.37 3.07
C MET A 99 -6.55 -14.52 2.11
N CYS A 100 -6.48 -14.27 0.80
CA CYS A 100 -6.66 -15.31 -0.21
C CYS A 100 -5.61 -16.41 -0.09
N LEU A 101 -4.34 -16.05 0.10
CA LEU A 101 -3.26 -17.03 0.29
C LEU A 101 -3.48 -17.87 1.55
N SER A 102 -3.87 -17.25 2.67
CA SER A 102 -4.17 -17.95 3.93
C SER A 102 -5.31 -18.95 3.75
N TYR A 103 -6.41 -18.54 3.10
CA TYR A 103 -7.52 -19.43 2.77
C TYR A 103 -7.06 -20.58 1.87
N MET A 104 -6.30 -20.27 0.82
CA MET A 104 -5.81 -21.29 -0.12
C MET A 104 -4.93 -22.32 0.58
N ARG A 105 -4.04 -21.90 1.47
CA ARG A 105 -3.18 -22.80 2.25
C ARG A 105 -3.94 -23.77 3.14
N GLN A 106 -5.13 -23.40 3.63
CA GLN A 106 -5.95 -24.23 4.51
C GLN A 106 -6.81 -25.25 3.76
N HIS A 107 -7.13 -24.97 2.49
CA HIS A 107 -8.13 -25.73 1.73
C HIS A 107 -7.59 -26.47 0.51
N PHE A 108 -6.41 -26.09 0.02
CA PHE A 108 -5.82 -26.69 -1.19
C PHE A 108 -4.41 -27.18 -0.90
N HIS A 109 -4.07 -28.34 -1.46
CA HIS A 109 -2.76 -28.95 -1.36
C HIS A 109 -2.12 -29.01 -2.75
N GLY A 110 -0.83 -28.67 -2.86
CA GLY A 110 -0.10 -28.59 -4.13
C GLY A 110 0.25 -27.16 -4.53
N VAL A 111 0.69 -26.98 -5.79
CA VAL A 111 1.08 -25.66 -6.30
C VAL A 111 -0.16 -24.82 -6.58
N CYS A 112 -0.29 -23.72 -5.86
CA CYS A 112 -1.40 -22.80 -5.96
C CYS A 112 -0.90 -21.43 -6.44
N VAL A 113 -1.49 -20.89 -7.50
CA VAL A 113 -1.13 -19.58 -8.07
C VAL A 113 -2.25 -18.59 -7.79
N LEU A 114 -1.96 -17.55 -7.01
CA LEU A 114 -2.89 -16.45 -6.77
C LEU A 114 -2.58 -15.31 -7.76
N ARG A 115 -3.60 -14.82 -8.45
CA ARG A 115 -3.54 -13.59 -9.24
C ARG A 115 -4.59 -12.62 -8.72
N THR A 116 -4.14 -11.48 -8.21
CA THR A 116 -5.02 -10.43 -7.69
C THR A 116 -5.26 -9.41 -8.80
N PHE A 117 -6.52 -9.01 -8.96
CA PHE A 117 -6.93 -7.94 -9.86
C PHE A 117 -7.64 -6.88 -9.04
N SER A 118 -7.18 -5.63 -9.15
CA SER A 118 -7.77 -4.50 -8.45
C SER A 118 -8.31 -3.49 -9.46
N GLU A 119 -9.59 -3.13 -9.28
CA GLU A 119 -10.25 -2.08 -10.06
C GLU A 119 -10.65 -0.96 -9.10
N ALA A 120 -10.06 0.24 -9.27
CA ALA A 120 -10.44 1.40 -8.50
C ALA A 120 -11.35 2.33 -9.32
N TRP A 121 -12.51 2.64 -8.74
CA TRP A 121 -13.53 3.49 -9.35
C TRP A 121 -13.40 4.91 -8.79
N ALA A 122 -12.76 5.81 -9.53
CA ALA A 122 -12.78 7.24 -9.20
C ALA A 122 -13.83 7.94 -10.05
N GLU A 123 -14.95 8.35 -9.45
CA GLU A 123 -16.05 9.02 -10.17
C GLU A 123 -15.64 10.33 -10.86
N LYS A 124 -14.52 10.96 -10.45
CA LYS A 124 -14.06 12.27 -10.93
C LYS A 124 -12.74 12.25 -11.72
N THR A 125 -11.96 11.16 -11.70
CA THR A 125 -10.62 11.11 -12.30
C THR A 125 -10.29 9.73 -12.87
N GLY A 126 -10.98 9.32 -13.93
CA GLY A 126 -10.60 8.13 -14.72
C GLY A 126 -10.74 6.78 -14.01
N ILE A 127 -10.80 5.71 -14.80
CA ILE A 127 -10.70 4.34 -14.27
C ILE A 127 -9.21 4.03 -14.08
N VAL A 128 -8.86 3.49 -12.91
CA VAL A 128 -7.55 2.88 -12.66
C VAL A 128 -7.70 1.38 -12.74
N LEU A 129 -7.09 0.78 -13.76
CA LEU A 129 -6.97 -0.67 -13.88
C LEU A 129 -5.55 -1.07 -13.44
N GLN A 130 -5.46 -1.89 -12.40
CA GLN A 130 -4.21 -2.50 -11.96
C GLN A 130 -4.20 -3.96 -12.42
N ARG A 131 -3.37 -4.25 -13.42
CA ARG A 131 -3.11 -5.63 -13.90
C ARG A 131 -1.60 -5.83 -13.96
N ASP A 132 -1.12 -6.90 -13.33
CA ASP A 132 0.29 -7.29 -13.36
C ASP A 132 1.26 -6.15 -13.00
N ASN A 133 0.99 -5.44 -11.89
CA ASN A 133 1.77 -4.30 -11.39
C ASN A 133 1.77 -3.03 -12.28
N CYS A 134 0.98 -2.98 -13.35
CA CYS A 134 0.79 -1.77 -14.15
C CYS A 134 -0.41 -0.96 -13.66
N VAL A 135 -0.21 0.33 -13.37
CA VAL A 135 -1.27 1.29 -13.05
C VAL A 135 -1.60 2.07 -14.32
N VAL A 136 -2.78 1.85 -14.91
CA VAL A 136 -3.23 2.60 -16.08
C VAL A 136 -4.14 3.75 -15.65
N TYR A 137 -3.70 4.99 -15.86
CA TYR A 137 -4.54 6.18 -15.69
C TYR A 137 -5.28 6.50 -16.99
N THR A 138 -6.60 6.65 -16.93
CA THR A 138 -7.39 7.20 -18.03
C THR A 138 -7.82 8.63 -17.71
N LEU A 139 -6.99 9.61 -18.05
CA LEU A 139 -7.42 11.01 -18.02
C LEU A 139 -8.46 11.27 -19.12
N PRO A 140 -9.51 12.07 -18.86
CA PRO A 140 -10.45 12.47 -19.89
C PRO A 140 -9.71 13.14 -21.07
N GLY A 141 -9.72 12.50 -22.24
CA GLY A 141 -9.13 13.05 -23.47
C GLY A 141 -7.72 12.57 -23.84
N LEU A 142 -7.06 11.74 -23.02
CA LEU A 142 -5.73 11.20 -23.34
C LEU A 142 -5.83 10.02 -24.32
N ARG A 143 -5.04 10.03 -25.39
CA ARG A 143 -4.83 8.87 -26.28
C ARG A 143 -3.58 8.12 -25.82
N VAL A 144 -3.69 6.81 -25.61
CA VAL A 144 -2.53 5.92 -25.45
C VAL A 144 -2.46 5.08 -26.72
N GLY A 145 -1.50 5.41 -27.59
CA GLY A 145 -1.41 4.83 -28.94
C GLY A 145 -2.65 5.11 -29.81
N ASN A 146 -3.07 4.13 -30.61
CA ASN A 146 -4.28 4.20 -31.43
C ASN A 146 -5.59 3.98 -30.62
N VAL A 147 -5.49 3.81 -29.31
CA VAL A 147 -6.65 3.54 -28.44
C VAL A 147 -7.21 4.85 -27.91
N ARG A 148 -8.48 5.13 -28.24
CA ARG A 148 -9.21 6.28 -27.73
C ARG A 148 -9.90 5.86 -26.43
N ALA A 149 -9.53 6.45 -25.30
CA ALA A 149 -10.19 6.18 -24.02
C ALA A 149 -11.70 6.48 -24.11
N ARG A 150 -12.54 5.48 -23.80
CA ARG A 150 -14.00 5.60 -23.73
C ARG A 150 -14.47 5.24 -22.34
N LYS A 151 -15.51 5.93 -21.87
CA LYS A 151 -16.21 5.56 -20.63
C LYS A 151 -16.93 4.23 -20.85
N ILE A 152 -16.44 3.16 -20.24
CA ILE A 152 -17.09 1.84 -20.23
C ILE A 152 -17.88 1.76 -18.92
N CYS A 153 -19.21 1.75 -19.01
CA CYS A 153 -20.09 1.72 -17.84
C CYS A 153 -20.95 0.45 -17.87
N GLY A 154 -21.04 -0.25 -16.73
CA GLY A 154 -21.92 -1.41 -16.53
C GLY A 154 -21.20 -2.66 -16.01
N ARG A 155 -21.91 -3.50 -15.24
CA ARG A 155 -21.36 -4.77 -14.73
C ARG A 155 -20.89 -5.66 -15.90
N GLY A 156 -19.63 -6.13 -15.81
CA GLY A 156 -19.02 -7.01 -16.81
C GLY A 156 -18.74 -6.37 -18.17
N ALA A 157 -18.84 -5.03 -18.29
CA ALA A 157 -18.58 -4.33 -19.54
C ALA A 157 -17.09 -4.36 -19.93
N ILE A 158 -16.18 -4.35 -18.95
CA ILE A 158 -14.73 -4.47 -19.16
C ILE A 158 -14.36 -5.87 -19.68
N HIS A 159 -14.93 -6.93 -19.09
CA HIS A 159 -14.70 -8.30 -19.54
C HIS A 159 -15.14 -8.52 -21.00
N ARG A 160 -16.25 -7.88 -21.42
CA ARG A 160 -16.68 -7.85 -22.82
C ARG A 160 -15.73 -7.06 -23.71
N ALA A 161 -15.35 -5.84 -23.33
CA ALA A 161 -14.44 -5.02 -24.12
C ALA A 161 -13.06 -5.67 -24.36
N ILE A 162 -12.56 -6.43 -23.38
CA ILE A 162 -11.33 -7.24 -23.52
C ILE A 162 -11.56 -8.43 -24.48
N LYS A 163 -12.68 -9.14 -24.32
CA LYS A 163 -13.02 -10.31 -25.15
C LYS A 163 -13.29 -9.94 -26.61
N ASP A 164 -13.84 -8.76 -26.84
CA ASP A 164 -14.22 -8.24 -28.16
C ASP A 164 -13.03 -7.56 -28.87
N GLY A 165 -11.84 -7.56 -28.26
CA GLY A 165 -10.62 -6.97 -28.84
C GLY A 165 -10.64 -5.45 -28.92
N GLU A 166 -11.58 -4.79 -28.24
CA GLU A 166 -11.73 -3.34 -28.21
C GLU A 166 -10.71 -2.66 -27.29
N MET A 167 -10.06 -3.43 -26.42
CA MET A 167 -8.89 -3.04 -25.64
C MET A 167 -7.69 -3.93 -26.00
N GLY A 168 -6.70 -3.36 -26.68
CA GLY A 168 -5.41 -4.01 -26.95
C GLY A 168 -4.35 -3.55 -25.95
N VAL A 169 -3.65 -4.50 -25.33
CA VAL A 169 -2.38 -4.26 -24.63
C VAL A 169 -1.29 -4.69 -25.60
N GLU A 170 -0.61 -3.73 -26.25
CA GLU A 170 0.59 -4.06 -27.02
C GLU A 170 1.74 -4.30 -26.03
N ASP A 171 2.26 -5.52 -26.06
CA ASP A 171 3.29 -6.10 -25.18
C ASP A 171 4.72 -5.51 -25.39
N ARG A 172 4.85 -4.21 -25.69
CA ARG A 172 6.18 -3.63 -25.98
C ARG A 172 6.51 -2.46 -25.06
N GLU A 173 7.46 -2.74 -24.17
CA GLU A 173 8.29 -1.80 -23.42
C GLU A 173 7.54 -0.80 -22.54
N VAL A 174 7.14 -1.25 -21.34
CA VAL A 174 6.67 -0.35 -20.29
C VAL A 174 7.88 0.28 -19.60
N GLY A 175 8.29 1.44 -20.11
CA GLY A 175 9.17 2.37 -19.40
C GLY A 175 8.47 2.91 -18.15
N PHE A 176 9.15 2.82 -17.01
CA PHE A 176 8.73 3.46 -15.77
C PHE A 176 8.67 4.99 -15.95
N LEU A 177 7.47 5.57 -15.99
CA LEU A 177 7.28 6.98 -15.65
C LEU A 177 6.75 7.04 -14.21
N GLY A 178 7.68 7.19 -13.26
CA GLY A 178 7.35 7.49 -11.88
C GLY A 178 6.74 8.89 -11.80
N ALA A 179 5.42 8.97 -11.61
CA ALA A 179 4.78 10.20 -11.16
C ALA A 179 4.99 10.31 -9.64
N SER A 180 6.15 10.86 -9.27
CA SER A 180 6.27 11.67 -8.06
C SER A 180 5.18 12.74 -8.15
N MET A 181 4.11 12.62 -7.36
CA MET A 181 3.29 13.79 -7.04
C MET A 181 4.03 14.59 -5.98
N ALA A 182 5.06 15.28 -6.45
CA ALA A 182 5.49 16.51 -5.83
C ALA A 182 4.29 17.46 -5.79
N SER A 183 4.06 18.02 -4.61
CA SER A 183 3.31 19.25 -4.39
C SER A 183 3.52 20.26 -5.53
N ALA A 184 2.42 20.79 -6.06
CA ALA A 184 2.41 22.10 -6.66
C ALA A 184 1.05 22.77 -6.40
N ALA A 185 1.16 24.02 -5.99
CA ALA A 185 0.11 24.99 -5.67
C ALA A 185 -0.83 25.30 -6.85
#